data_AF-A0AAV7G422-F1
#
_entry.id   AF-A0AAV7G422-F1
#
_cell.length_a   1.000
_cell.length_b   1.000
_cell.length_c   1.000
_cell.angle_alpha   90.00
_cell.angle_beta   90.00
_cell.angle_gamma   90.00
#
_symmetry.space_group_name_H-M   'P 1'
#
loop_
_entity.id
_entity.type
_entity.pdbx_description
1 polymer ?
#
loop_
_entity_poly.entity_id
_entity_poly.type
_entity_poly.pdbx_seq_one_letter_code
_entity_poly.pdbx_strand_id
1 'polypeptide(L)'
;MSGDPIPSSDPAVGRKSVTLPDGEWRSTKGAKNFHIPNDVVTTVPKRSDRASLPPPGYLTVSETSLRAGLRFPTSAELVEILRRCGVCLSQFSYRAMSVTVGLIALFRDRGAVLTPEHLSLMGRLTSDMQGHVTFRCKWLDMRTRDPAKNWSSSYFFVRNDWGLLEKWGKMRDLPAPLHVKDEDIMRFLKVPDVEHLLYEVRYLNKYIEEEFLFKVGLSFHPGRSDARMLKLTSKVPEPPVPVPKATSKRQVGGEDPQVLLKKKKLEGVAANTGKVAPVSSPVKIRVPGDVLNHQCVGRRKADDLLSRRTELEAELTGALNEWNAEFMKIKYLQGEFKRKYDQKTRESKVLEEELCRCRTELANIVQSISLQNQQIDHLQVDLERAQATITQLHEDQRASGEKVAVLEAENKRSQTLVVEKEAALTSFESARVIDEFKKSIAFKIIIQDHVQEARDHIYEVEVKALEQQCLDDGFIRGFLKGVRLMQRKTGVEVEGLTPSQASDDFPPGSDGDEIESELQKAFTLDADDEVVDIE
;
A
#
# COMPACT_ATOMS: atom_id res chain seq x y z
N MET A 1 6.05 -2.04 -53.24
CA MET A 1 6.18 -3.38 -52.66
C MET A 1 5.73 -3.30 -51.21
N SER A 2 4.43 -3.52 -51.00
CA SER A 2 3.74 -3.55 -49.71
C SER A 2 3.78 -4.98 -49.16
N GLY A 3 4.31 -5.17 -47.96
CA GLY A 3 4.33 -6.46 -47.28
C GLY A 3 3.20 -6.55 -46.26
N ASP A 4 2.27 -7.47 -46.48
CA ASP A 4 1.18 -7.79 -45.55
C ASP A 4 1.70 -8.54 -44.30
N PRO A 5 1.04 -8.40 -43.13
CA PRO A 5 1.43 -9.10 -41.92
C PRO A 5 0.86 -10.52 -41.86
N ILE A 6 1.70 -11.44 -41.40
CA ILE A 6 1.43 -12.88 -41.19
C ILE A 6 0.43 -13.06 -40.03
N PRO A 7 -0.61 -13.92 -40.16
CA PRO A 7 -1.51 -14.21 -39.05
C PRO A 7 -0.91 -15.28 -38.11
N SER A 8 -0.90 -14.99 -36.81
CA SER A 8 -0.56 -15.95 -35.75
C SER A 8 -1.75 -16.88 -35.47
N SER A 9 -1.61 -18.16 -35.82
CA SER A 9 -2.56 -19.21 -35.45
C SER A 9 -1.98 -20.07 -34.33
N ASP A 10 -2.35 -19.80 -33.08
CA ASP A 10 -2.20 -20.75 -31.97
C ASP A 10 -3.38 -21.74 -31.99
N PRO A 11 -3.14 -23.07 -32.00
CA PRO A 11 -4.22 -24.03 -31.85
C PRO A 11 -4.61 -24.12 -30.37
N ALA A 12 -5.85 -23.76 -30.07
CA ALA A 12 -6.49 -24.02 -28.80
C ALA A 12 -6.54 -25.53 -28.53
N VAL A 13 -5.59 -26.03 -27.72
CA VAL A 13 -5.65 -27.38 -27.16
C VAL A 13 -6.78 -27.39 -26.13
N GLY A 14 -7.94 -27.87 -26.57
CA GLY A 14 -9.06 -28.20 -25.69
C GLY A 14 -8.63 -29.23 -24.66
N ARG A 15 -8.36 -28.78 -23.43
CA ARG A 15 -8.25 -29.65 -22.25
C ARG A 15 -9.62 -30.26 -22.00
N LYS A 16 -9.81 -31.49 -22.49
CA LYS A 16 -10.91 -32.36 -22.06
C LYS A 16 -10.76 -32.59 -20.56
N SER A 17 -11.69 -32.05 -19.78
CA SER A 17 -11.88 -32.40 -18.38
C SER A 17 -12.25 -33.89 -18.31
N VAL A 18 -11.28 -34.73 -17.99
CA VAL A 18 -11.50 -36.13 -17.63
C VAL A 18 -12.20 -36.15 -16.28
N THR A 19 -13.47 -36.49 -16.29
CA THR A 19 -14.25 -36.77 -15.09
C THR A 19 -13.75 -38.10 -14.51
N LEU A 20 -13.02 -38.05 -13.40
CA LEU A 20 -12.72 -39.23 -12.59
C LEU A 20 -13.85 -39.44 -11.56
N PRO A 21 -14.25 -40.69 -11.28
CA PRO A 21 -15.40 -40.99 -10.44
C PRO A 21 -15.09 -40.78 -8.96
N ASP A 22 -15.99 -40.04 -8.31
CA ASP A 22 -16.41 -40.10 -6.91
C ASP A 22 -15.36 -40.43 -5.84
N GLY A 23 -14.74 -39.37 -5.30
CA GLY A 23 -13.99 -39.45 -4.05
C GLY A 23 -13.13 -38.23 -3.69
N GLU A 24 -13.26 -37.10 -4.39
CA GLU A 24 -12.34 -35.98 -4.24
C GLU A 24 -12.80 -34.94 -3.19
N TRP A 25 -11.89 -34.65 -2.27
CA TRP A 25 -12.05 -33.76 -1.13
C TRP A 25 -12.15 -32.30 -1.54
N ARG A 26 -13.37 -31.74 -1.53
CA ARG A 26 -13.55 -30.29 -1.25
C ARG A 26 -13.95 -30.13 0.21
N SER A 27 -13.03 -29.60 1.03
CA SER A 27 -13.32 -28.99 2.34
C SER A 27 -13.30 -29.91 3.59
N THR A 28 -12.13 -30.37 4.01
CA THR A 28 -11.78 -30.30 5.45
C THR A 28 -11.04 -28.98 5.71
N LYS A 29 -11.39 -28.31 6.82
CA LYS A 29 -10.80 -27.03 7.28
C LYS A 29 -9.26 -27.02 7.30
N GLY A 30 -8.60 -28.18 7.37
CA GLY A 30 -7.14 -28.29 7.46
C GLY A 30 -6.38 -27.87 6.19
N ALA A 31 -6.74 -28.38 5.01
CA ALA A 31 -5.97 -28.15 3.78
C ALA A 31 -5.97 -26.67 3.34
N LYS A 32 -7.09 -25.95 3.56
CA LYS A 32 -7.20 -24.52 3.27
C LYS A 32 -6.25 -23.67 4.11
N ASN A 33 -5.92 -24.11 5.32
CA ASN A 33 -5.08 -23.34 6.23
C ASN A 33 -3.60 -23.41 5.84
N PHE A 34 -3.16 -24.48 5.17
CA PHE A 34 -1.74 -24.72 4.88
C PHE A 34 -1.28 -24.35 3.46
N HIS A 35 -2.12 -23.68 2.66
CA HIS A 35 -1.78 -23.17 1.33
C HIS A 35 -1.13 -24.24 0.41
N ILE A 36 -1.67 -25.45 0.42
CA ILE A 36 -1.21 -26.52 -0.48
C ILE A 36 -1.57 -26.12 -1.92
N PRO A 37 -0.59 -26.09 -2.85
CA PRO A 37 -0.84 -25.75 -4.26
C PRO A 37 -1.88 -26.67 -4.92
N ASN A 38 -2.63 -26.15 -5.89
CA ASN A 38 -3.72 -26.90 -6.55
C ASN A 38 -3.23 -28.07 -7.42
N ASP A 39 -1.96 -28.08 -7.82
CA ASP A 39 -1.31 -29.18 -8.55
C ASP A 39 -0.93 -30.36 -7.64
N VAL A 40 -1.09 -30.21 -6.32
CA VAL A 40 -0.81 -31.25 -5.34
C VAL A 40 -2.08 -32.02 -5.03
N VAL A 41 -2.13 -33.30 -5.43
CA VAL A 41 -3.26 -34.16 -5.12
C VAL A 41 -3.15 -34.64 -3.68
N THR A 42 -4.15 -34.32 -2.86
CA THR A 42 -4.22 -34.78 -1.46
C THR A 42 -5.31 -35.84 -1.28
N THR A 43 -5.06 -36.85 -0.46
CA THR A 43 -6.00 -37.93 -0.18
C THR A 43 -5.95 -38.30 1.30
N VAL A 44 -7.12 -38.37 1.95
CA VAL A 44 -7.19 -38.75 3.37
C VAL A 44 -7.05 -40.27 3.52
N PRO A 45 -6.25 -40.78 4.48
CA PRO A 45 -6.06 -42.20 4.67
C PRO A 45 -7.38 -42.86 5.08
N LYS A 46 -7.68 -44.02 4.49
CA LYS A 46 -8.76 -44.90 4.95
C LYS A 46 -8.35 -45.60 6.23
N ARG A 47 -9.32 -46.12 6.97
CA ARG A 47 -9.07 -46.86 8.23
C ARG A 47 -8.17 -48.10 8.04
N SER A 48 -8.16 -48.66 6.83
CA SER A 48 -7.30 -49.79 6.43
C SER A 48 -5.89 -49.41 6.02
N ASP A 49 -5.67 -48.13 5.69
CA ASP A 49 -4.39 -47.68 5.16
C ASP A 49 -3.35 -47.62 6.29
N ARG A 50 -2.08 -47.45 5.94
CA ARG A 50 -1.00 -47.27 6.91
C ARG A 50 -0.11 -46.13 6.45
N ALA A 51 0.32 -45.29 7.38
CA ALA A 51 1.27 -44.21 7.09
C ALA A 51 2.56 -44.74 6.44
N SER A 52 2.97 -45.97 6.76
CA SER A 52 4.16 -46.62 6.21
C SER A 52 3.97 -47.27 4.84
N LEU A 53 2.74 -47.35 4.35
CA LEU A 53 2.38 -47.95 3.07
C LEU A 53 1.39 -47.03 2.35
N PRO A 54 1.83 -45.85 1.88
CA PRO A 54 0.97 -45.00 1.07
C PRO A 54 0.62 -45.72 -0.25
N PRO A 55 -0.52 -45.36 -0.89
CA PRO A 55 -0.83 -45.82 -2.23
C PRO A 55 0.33 -45.52 -3.22
N PRO A 56 0.54 -46.34 -4.27
CA PRO A 56 1.59 -46.08 -5.26
C PRO A 56 1.49 -44.67 -5.85
N GLY A 57 2.60 -43.95 -5.94
CA GLY A 57 2.60 -42.54 -6.38
C GLY A 57 2.26 -41.52 -5.30
N TYR A 58 1.99 -41.93 -4.06
CA TYR A 58 1.69 -41.03 -2.95
C TYR A 58 2.78 -41.06 -1.88
N LEU A 59 2.98 -39.90 -1.25
CA LEU A 59 3.81 -39.68 -0.09
C LEU A 59 2.92 -39.45 1.13
N THR A 60 3.24 -40.06 2.26
CA THR A 60 2.57 -39.74 3.53
C THR A 60 3.12 -38.43 4.10
N VAL A 61 2.24 -37.50 4.48
CA VAL A 61 2.58 -36.22 5.10
C VAL A 61 1.75 -36.06 6.36
N SER A 62 2.39 -35.66 7.46
CA SER A 62 1.66 -35.35 8.69
C SER A 62 1.25 -33.89 8.74
N GLU A 63 0.10 -33.59 9.36
CA GLU A 63 -0.30 -32.23 9.72
C GLU A 63 0.81 -31.54 10.53
N THR A 64 1.40 -32.32 11.41
CA THR A 64 2.55 -31.99 12.24
C THR A 64 3.76 -31.53 11.39
N SER A 65 4.01 -32.14 10.22
CA SER A 65 5.04 -31.67 9.27
C SER A 65 4.67 -30.34 8.60
N LEU A 66 3.39 -30.12 8.25
CA LEU A 66 2.95 -28.82 7.71
C LEU A 66 3.03 -27.70 8.74
N ARG A 67 2.68 -28.00 10.00
CA ARG A 67 2.86 -27.09 11.14
C ARG A 67 4.33 -26.80 11.40
N ALA A 68 5.20 -27.79 11.20
CA ALA A 68 6.65 -27.65 11.23
C ALA A 68 7.23 -26.80 10.07
N GLY A 69 6.38 -26.22 9.20
CA GLY A 69 6.80 -25.35 8.11
C GLY A 69 7.08 -26.06 6.80
N LEU A 70 6.78 -27.36 6.66
CA LEU A 70 6.85 -28.03 5.36
C LEU A 70 5.94 -27.30 4.36
N ARG A 71 6.48 -26.97 3.20
CA ARG A 71 5.76 -26.33 2.09
C ARG A 71 5.97 -27.13 0.80
N PHE A 72 5.13 -26.80 -0.18
CA PHE A 72 5.08 -27.46 -1.48
C PHE A 72 5.20 -26.42 -2.60
N PRO A 73 6.04 -26.64 -3.63
CA PRO A 73 6.99 -27.76 -3.76
C PRO A 73 8.01 -27.79 -2.62
N THR A 74 8.46 -28.99 -2.25
CA THR A 74 9.43 -29.17 -1.17
C THR A 74 10.74 -28.47 -1.53
N SER A 75 11.38 -27.83 -0.55
CA SER A 75 12.65 -27.12 -0.79
C SER A 75 13.72 -28.10 -1.29
N ALA A 76 14.56 -27.65 -2.23
CA ALA A 76 15.62 -28.49 -2.83
C ALA A 76 16.57 -29.05 -1.76
N GLU A 77 16.83 -28.29 -0.70
CA GLU A 77 17.62 -28.66 0.46
C GLU A 77 17.00 -29.85 1.21
N LEU A 78 15.69 -29.82 1.46
CA LEU A 78 15.00 -30.93 2.13
C LEU A 78 14.96 -32.17 1.23
N VAL A 79 14.70 -32.00 -0.07
CA VAL A 79 14.76 -33.09 -1.04
C VAL A 79 16.15 -33.75 -1.04
N GLU A 80 17.22 -32.95 -1.06
CA GLU A 80 18.59 -33.46 -1.04
C GLU A 80 18.92 -34.19 0.26
N ILE A 81 18.49 -33.67 1.42
CA ILE A 81 18.66 -34.33 2.73
C ILE A 81 17.95 -35.69 2.73
N LEU A 82 16.69 -35.76 2.30
CA LEU A 82 15.92 -36.99 2.22
C LEU A 82 16.59 -38.01 1.28
N ARG A 83 17.04 -37.54 0.11
CA ARG A 83 17.72 -38.35 -0.90
C ARG A 83 19.02 -38.94 -0.35
N ARG A 84 19.86 -38.15 0.33
CA ARG A 84 21.11 -38.61 0.95
C ARG A 84 20.85 -39.64 2.05
N CYS A 85 19.91 -39.33 2.95
CA CYS A 85 19.50 -40.25 4.01
C CYS A 85 18.82 -41.51 3.46
N GLY A 86 18.34 -41.51 2.21
CA GLY A 86 17.64 -42.64 1.61
C GLY A 86 16.30 -42.92 2.29
N VAL A 87 15.64 -41.89 2.79
CA VAL A 87 14.38 -41.98 3.54
C VAL A 87 13.30 -41.12 2.90
N CYS A 88 12.05 -41.47 3.12
CA CYS A 88 10.91 -40.68 2.68
C CYS A 88 10.50 -39.65 3.74
N LEU A 89 9.72 -38.64 3.33
CA LEU A 89 9.27 -37.56 4.21
C LEU A 89 8.47 -38.07 5.42
N SER A 90 7.69 -39.14 5.26
CA SER A 90 6.91 -39.74 6.35
C SER A 90 7.72 -40.47 7.40
N GLN A 91 8.98 -40.80 7.11
CA GLN A 91 9.86 -41.37 8.11
C GLN A 91 10.33 -40.30 9.10
N PHE A 92 10.32 -39.01 8.76
CA PHE A 92 10.73 -37.97 9.70
C PHE A 92 9.71 -37.85 10.84
N SER A 93 10.21 -37.95 12.06
CA SER A 93 9.45 -37.54 13.24
C SER A 93 9.16 -36.05 13.19
N TYR A 94 8.17 -35.58 13.95
CA TYR A 94 7.90 -34.15 14.07
C TYR A 94 9.16 -33.37 14.43
N ARG A 95 9.91 -33.86 15.42
CA ARG A 95 11.15 -33.23 15.86
C ARG A 95 12.15 -33.14 14.71
N ALA A 96 12.40 -34.24 13.99
CA ALA A 96 13.33 -34.21 12.86
C ALA A 96 12.87 -33.22 11.79
N MET A 97 11.58 -33.20 11.46
CA MET A 97 11.03 -32.29 10.45
C MET A 97 11.19 -30.84 10.88
N SER A 98 10.75 -30.49 12.08
CA SER A 98 10.81 -29.14 12.62
C SER A 98 12.24 -28.62 12.71
N VAL A 99 13.17 -29.45 13.21
CA VAL A 99 14.58 -29.04 13.23
C VAL A 99 15.07 -28.80 11.81
N THR A 100 14.82 -29.73 10.90
CA THR A 100 15.37 -29.66 9.54
C THR A 100 14.82 -28.47 8.77
N VAL A 101 13.50 -28.27 8.79
CA VAL A 101 12.85 -27.12 8.14
C VAL A 101 13.27 -25.80 8.80
N GLY A 102 13.32 -25.76 10.13
CA GLY A 102 13.79 -24.57 10.85
C GLY A 102 15.23 -24.21 10.48
N LEU A 103 16.13 -25.20 10.39
CA LEU A 103 17.50 -24.98 9.95
C LEU A 103 17.58 -24.54 8.49
N ILE A 104 16.74 -25.06 7.59
CA ILE A 104 16.67 -24.59 6.20
C ILE A 104 16.28 -23.10 6.18
N ALA A 105 15.27 -22.71 6.96
CA ALA A 105 14.85 -21.31 7.07
C ALA A 105 15.98 -20.42 7.61
N LEU A 106 16.61 -20.83 8.71
CA LEU A 106 17.73 -20.11 9.32
C LEU A 106 18.89 -19.91 8.34
N PHE A 107 19.29 -20.96 7.60
CA PHE A 107 20.36 -20.84 6.63
C PHE A 107 20.01 -19.86 5.51
N ARG A 108 18.78 -19.94 4.99
CA ARG A 108 18.30 -19.03 3.93
C ARG A 108 18.27 -17.57 4.38
N ASP A 109 17.81 -17.30 5.60
CA ASP A 109 17.79 -15.95 6.17
C ASP A 109 19.21 -15.35 6.28
N ARG A 110 20.23 -16.20 6.38
CA ARG A 110 21.65 -15.80 6.37
C ARG A 110 22.31 -15.82 4.99
N GLY A 111 21.54 -16.07 3.93
CA GLY A 111 22.04 -16.18 2.56
C GLY A 111 22.92 -17.41 2.34
N ALA A 112 22.72 -18.47 3.12
CA ALA A 112 23.40 -19.75 3.01
C ALA A 112 22.43 -20.88 2.62
N VAL A 113 22.97 -21.99 2.11
CA VAL A 113 22.19 -23.18 1.75
C VAL A 113 22.50 -24.29 2.75
N LEU A 114 21.47 -24.88 3.34
CA LEU A 114 21.66 -26.02 4.23
C LEU A 114 21.99 -27.27 3.39
N THR A 115 23.19 -27.82 3.58
CA THR A 115 23.61 -29.07 2.95
C THR A 115 23.46 -30.24 3.93
N PRO A 116 23.39 -31.48 3.45
CA PRO A 116 23.43 -32.69 4.28
C PRO A 116 24.66 -32.73 5.20
N GLU A 117 25.79 -32.21 4.73
CA GLU A 117 27.02 -32.08 5.51
C GLU A 117 26.78 -31.10 6.67
N HIS A 118 26.28 -29.88 6.41
CA HIS A 118 25.95 -28.91 7.47
C HIS A 118 25.00 -29.51 8.53
N LEU A 119 23.99 -30.26 8.11
CA LEU A 119 23.06 -30.93 9.02
C LEU A 119 23.76 -31.96 9.92
N SER A 120 24.73 -32.70 9.36
CA SER A 120 25.55 -33.70 10.08
C SER A 120 26.50 -33.07 11.10
N LEU A 121 26.92 -31.82 10.86
CA LEU A 121 27.76 -31.07 11.79
C LEU A 121 26.95 -30.58 13.00
N MET A 122 25.71 -30.15 12.77
CA MET A 122 24.86 -29.63 13.83
C MET A 122 24.22 -30.73 14.69
N GLY A 123 24.07 -31.95 14.16
CA GLY A 123 23.48 -33.05 14.90
C GLY A 123 23.52 -34.37 14.15
N ARG A 124 22.85 -35.36 14.71
CA ARG A 124 22.76 -36.70 14.14
C ARG A 124 21.31 -37.04 13.86
N LEU A 125 21.00 -37.37 12.62
CA LEU A 125 19.79 -38.09 12.30
C LEU A 125 19.97 -39.56 12.75
N THR A 126 18.99 -40.12 13.44
CA THR A 126 18.98 -41.51 13.87
C THR A 126 17.63 -42.14 13.56
N SER A 127 17.62 -43.40 13.17
CA SER A 127 16.38 -44.15 12.98
C SER A 127 16.05 -44.95 14.25
N ASP A 128 14.78 -44.92 14.70
CA ASP A 128 14.32 -45.78 15.80
C ASP A 128 14.03 -47.22 15.33
N MET A 129 13.61 -48.09 16.25
CA MET A 129 13.29 -49.49 15.93
C MET A 129 12.11 -49.62 14.94
N GLN A 130 11.29 -48.59 14.82
CA GLN A 130 10.14 -48.51 13.93
C GLN A 130 10.50 -47.90 12.55
N GLY A 131 11.75 -47.45 12.36
CA GLY A 131 12.20 -46.84 11.12
C GLY A 131 11.92 -45.33 11.02
N HIS A 132 11.45 -44.68 12.09
CA HIS A 132 11.27 -43.23 12.14
C HIS A 132 12.62 -42.54 12.36
N VAL A 133 12.88 -41.53 11.54
CA VAL A 133 14.04 -40.67 11.62
C VAL A 133 13.78 -39.57 12.64
N THR A 134 14.63 -39.49 13.66
CA THR A 134 14.68 -38.40 14.63
C THR A 134 15.99 -37.65 14.51
N PHE A 135 16.00 -36.36 14.84
CA PHE A 135 17.22 -35.55 14.85
C PHE A 135 17.63 -35.24 16.28
N ARG A 136 18.85 -35.65 16.65
CA ARG A 136 19.48 -35.34 17.92
C ARG A 136 20.55 -34.28 17.72
N CYS A 137 20.35 -33.12 18.30
CA CYS A 137 21.27 -32.00 18.27
C CYS A 137 21.59 -31.61 19.71
N LYS A 138 22.88 -31.37 20.01
CA LYS A 138 23.29 -30.88 21.33
C LYS A 138 22.84 -29.44 21.58
N TRP A 139 22.64 -28.68 20.51
CA TRP A 139 22.29 -27.25 20.53
C TRP A 139 20.78 -26.99 20.58
N LEU A 140 19.99 -27.90 20.01
CA LEU A 140 18.53 -27.80 19.90
C LEU A 140 17.86 -28.83 20.82
N ASP A 141 17.64 -28.44 22.08
CA ASP A 141 16.73 -29.18 22.96
C ASP A 141 15.27 -28.78 22.68
N MET A 142 14.76 -29.26 21.54
CA MET A 142 13.35 -29.11 21.22
C MET A 142 12.54 -30.12 22.03
N ARG A 143 11.83 -29.61 23.04
CA ARG A 143 10.83 -30.36 23.80
C ARG A 143 9.54 -30.45 23.00
N THR A 144 9.57 -31.25 21.94
CA THR A 144 8.36 -31.48 21.17
C THR A 144 7.40 -32.34 21.97
N ARG A 145 6.26 -31.76 22.35
CA ARG A 145 5.11 -32.51 22.86
C ARG A 145 4.57 -33.33 21.69
N ASP A 146 4.75 -34.64 21.71
CA ASP A 146 4.26 -35.53 20.65
C ASP A 146 2.73 -35.40 20.54
N PRO A 147 2.21 -34.75 19.48
CA PRO A 147 0.79 -34.52 19.37
C PRO A 147 0.20 -35.70 18.60
N ALA A 148 -0.16 -36.77 19.31
CA ALA A 148 -1.42 -37.51 19.15
C ALA A 148 -1.30 -39.02 19.44
N LYS A 149 -2.35 -39.55 20.07
CA LYS A 149 -2.64 -40.98 20.20
C LYS A 149 -3.36 -41.59 18.98
N ASN A 150 -3.66 -40.81 17.93
CA ASN A 150 -4.47 -41.26 16.77
C ASN A 150 -3.84 -40.82 15.44
N TRP A 151 -3.22 -41.76 14.71
CA TRP A 151 -2.51 -41.46 13.47
C TRP A 151 -3.47 -41.09 12.31
N SER A 152 -4.66 -41.68 12.19
CA SER A 152 -5.54 -41.42 11.04
C SER A 152 -6.08 -39.98 10.96
N SER A 153 -6.05 -39.22 12.05
CA SER A 153 -6.47 -37.81 12.07
C SER A 153 -5.36 -36.82 11.75
N SER A 154 -4.10 -37.28 11.73
CA SER A 154 -2.93 -36.40 11.70
C SER A 154 -2.06 -36.59 10.46
N TYR A 155 -2.46 -37.44 9.52
CA TYR A 155 -1.72 -37.75 8.30
C TYR A 155 -2.62 -37.70 7.07
N PHE A 156 -2.05 -37.35 5.93
CA PHE A 156 -2.67 -37.34 4.61
C PHE A 156 -1.66 -37.80 3.56
N PHE A 157 -2.16 -38.42 2.49
CA PHE A 157 -1.37 -38.81 1.36
C PHE A 157 -1.32 -37.66 0.36
N VAL A 158 -0.13 -37.39 -0.16
CA VAL A 158 0.16 -36.29 -1.08
C VAL A 158 0.83 -36.89 -2.31
N ARG A 159 0.28 -36.63 -3.50
CA ARG A 159 0.85 -37.06 -4.77
C ARG A 159 1.24 -35.84 -5.59
N ASN A 160 2.50 -35.80 -5.99
CA ASN A 160 3.04 -34.87 -6.98
C ASN A 160 4.33 -35.46 -7.57
N ASP A 161 4.72 -35.02 -8.76
CA ASP A 161 5.83 -35.52 -9.57
C ASP A 161 7.21 -34.94 -9.14
N TRP A 162 7.40 -34.60 -7.86
CA TRP A 162 8.62 -33.93 -7.36
C TRP A 162 9.83 -34.85 -7.18
N GLY A 163 9.75 -36.12 -7.60
CA GLY A 163 10.86 -37.07 -7.45
C GLY A 163 11.20 -37.43 -5.99
N LEU A 164 10.26 -37.23 -5.06
CA LEU A 164 10.41 -37.70 -3.68
C LEU A 164 10.36 -39.23 -3.63
N LEU A 165 11.07 -39.82 -2.67
CA LEU A 165 11.06 -41.27 -2.46
C LEU A 165 9.68 -41.72 -1.94
N GLU A 166 8.97 -42.50 -2.75
CA GLU A 166 7.67 -43.08 -2.40
C GLU A 166 7.78 -44.21 -1.36
N LYS A 167 8.94 -44.87 -1.31
CA LYS A 167 9.15 -46.06 -0.49
C LYS A 167 9.97 -45.72 0.75
N TRP A 168 9.57 -46.33 1.87
CA TRP A 168 10.34 -46.32 3.10
C TRP A 168 11.67 -47.04 2.86
N GLY A 169 12.77 -46.32 3.01
CA GLY A 169 14.12 -46.86 2.88
C GLY A 169 14.77 -47.11 4.23
N LYS A 170 15.78 -47.98 4.25
CA LYS A 170 16.69 -48.04 5.40
C LYS A 170 17.49 -46.76 5.42
N MET A 171 17.44 -46.07 6.55
CA MET A 171 18.21 -44.85 6.72
C MET A 171 19.69 -45.14 6.49
N ARG A 172 20.28 -44.43 5.54
CA ARG A 172 21.73 -44.36 5.35
C ARG A 172 22.29 -43.35 6.33
N ASP A 173 23.39 -43.70 6.97
CA ASP A 173 24.12 -42.73 7.77
C ASP A 173 24.57 -41.59 6.87
N LEU A 174 24.32 -40.36 7.32
CA LEU A 174 25.01 -39.22 6.75
C LEU A 174 26.51 -39.38 7.04
N PRO A 175 27.40 -38.88 6.16
CA PRO A 175 28.84 -38.96 6.38
C PRO A 175 29.17 -38.50 7.81
N ALA A 176 29.84 -39.38 8.56
CA ALA A 176 30.12 -39.14 9.97
C ALA A 176 30.86 -37.79 10.11
N PRO A 177 30.43 -36.92 11.03
CA PRO A 177 31.10 -35.63 11.19
C PRO A 177 32.55 -35.89 11.59
N LEU A 178 33.48 -35.41 10.75
CA LEU A 178 34.81 -35.04 11.23
C LEU A 178 34.57 -34.07 12.40
N HIS A 179 35.32 -34.18 13.50
CA HIS A 179 35.13 -33.31 14.67
C HIS A 179 35.05 -31.85 14.23
N VAL A 180 33.84 -31.30 14.21
CA VAL A 180 33.60 -29.92 13.83
C VAL A 180 33.52 -29.11 15.10
N LYS A 181 34.28 -28.03 15.10
CA LYS A 181 34.27 -27.08 16.19
C LYS A 181 33.21 -26.02 15.91
N ASP A 182 32.75 -25.35 16.97
CA ASP A 182 31.68 -24.36 16.91
C ASP A 182 31.99 -23.22 15.91
N GLU A 183 33.27 -22.97 15.65
CA GLU A 183 33.78 -21.98 14.71
C GLU A 183 33.36 -22.24 13.26
N ASP A 184 33.26 -23.50 12.84
CA ASP A 184 32.85 -23.80 11.45
C ASP A 184 31.37 -23.44 11.25
N ILE A 185 30.52 -23.76 12.24
CA ILE A 185 29.09 -23.42 12.21
C ILE A 185 28.89 -21.90 12.20
N MET A 186 29.64 -21.18 13.04
CA MET A 186 29.62 -19.72 13.06
C MET A 186 30.05 -19.12 11.71
N ARG A 187 31.09 -19.69 11.08
CA ARG A 187 31.58 -19.26 9.77
C ARG A 187 30.53 -19.45 8.68
N PHE A 188 29.80 -20.58 8.67
CA PHE A 188 28.75 -20.83 7.69
C PHE A 188 27.56 -19.88 7.85
N LEU A 189 27.15 -19.61 9.09
CA LEU A 189 26.00 -18.76 9.40
C LEU A 189 26.34 -17.26 9.48
N LYS A 190 27.63 -16.92 9.33
CA LYS A 190 28.17 -15.55 9.51
C LYS A 190 27.77 -14.95 10.86
N VAL A 191 27.82 -15.76 11.91
CA VAL A 191 27.50 -15.36 13.30
C VAL A 191 28.80 -14.95 14.00
N PRO A 192 28.83 -13.84 14.76
CA PRO A 192 30.07 -13.31 15.33
C PRO A 192 30.67 -14.16 16.45
N ASP A 193 29.83 -14.81 17.26
CA ASP A 193 30.26 -15.59 18.42
C ASP A 193 29.25 -16.69 18.80
N VAL A 194 29.68 -17.58 19.71
CA VAL A 194 28.91 -18.75 20.15
C VAL A 194 27.65 -18.35 20.92
N GLU A 195 27.66 -17.21 21.63
CA GLU A 195 26.49 -16.73 22.37
C GLU A 195 25.38 -16.28 21.42
N HIS A 196 25.73 -15.57 20.34
CA HIS A 196 24.82 -15.23 19.27
C HIS A 196 24.31 -16.48 18.55
N LEU A 197 25.17 -17.49 18.32
CA LEU A 197 24.72 -18.75 17.73
C LEU A 197 23.69 -19.44 18.62
N LEU A 198 23.96 -19.52 19.93
CA LEU A 198 23.03 -20.06 20.92
C LEU A 198 21.74 -19.25 21.01
N TYR A 199 21.81 -17.92 20.91
CA TYR A 199 20.65 -17.04 20.89
C TYR A 199 19.77 -17.33 19.68
N GLU A 200 20.35 -17.40 18.48
CA GLU A 200 19.64 -17.68 17.22
C GLU A 200 19.04 -19.09 17.20
N VAL A 201 19.77 -20.08 17.71
CA VAL A 201 19.30 -21.46 17.84
C VAL A 201 18.14 -21.55 18.85
N ARG A 202 18.20 -20.83 19.97
CA ARG A 202 17.09 -20.73 20.94
C ARG A 202 15.91 -19.96 20.36
N TYR A 203 16.16 -18.93 19.57
CA TYR A 203 15.15 -18.14 18.90
C TYR A 203 14.44 -18.97 17.83
N LEU A 204 15.17 -19.80 17.09
CA LEU A 204 14.61 -20.76 16.14
C LEU A 204 13.65 -21.75 16.84
N ASN A 205 14.00 -22.21 18.05
CA ASN A 205 13.10 -23.07 18.85
C ASN A 205 11.77 -22.34 19.15
N LYS A 206 11.84 -21.05 19.50
CA LYS A 206 10.65 -20.21 19.68
C LYS A 206 9.85 -20.01 18.38
N TYR A 207 10.52 -19.86 17.23
CA TYR A 207 9.86 -19.76 15.91
C TYR A 207 9.11 -21.02 15.52
N ILE A 208 9.69 -22.18 15.83
CA ILE A 208 9.11 -23.49 15.58
C ILE A 208 7.91 -23.73 16.50
N GLU A 209 7.96 -23.27 17.76
CA GLU A 209 6.87 -23.45 18.74
C GLU A 209 5.69 -22.48 18.57
N GLU A 210 5.91 -21.23 18.16
CA GLU A 210 4.89 -20.16 18.15
C GLU A 210 4.15 -19.97 16.80
N GLU A 211 4.07 -20.98 15.92
CA GLU A 211 3.43 -20.90 14.58
C GLU A 211 4.02 -19.82 13.62
N PHE A 212 5.18 -19.23 13.95
CA PHE A 212 5.77 -18.12 13.18
C PHE A 212 6.37 -18.50 11.82
N LEU A 213 6.62 -19.79 11.56
CA LEU A 213 7.04 -20.28 10.23
C LEU A 213 6.02 -19.95 9.11
N PHE A 214 4.78 -19.56 9.45
CA PHE A 214 3.82 -19.00 8.51
C PHE A 214 4.17 -17.59 8.01
N LYS A 215 4.92 -16.81 8.80
CA LYS A 215 5.13 -15.37 8.59
C LYS A 215 6.38 -15.05 7.77
N VAL A 216 7.39 -15.93 7.76
CA VAL A 216 8.72 -15.67 7.16
C VAL A 216 8.77 -15.94 5.64
N GLY A 217 7.65 -15.87 4.93
CA GLY A 217 7.68 -15.71 3.46
C GLY A 217 8.28 -16.87 2.65
N LEU A 218 8.28 -18.11 3.14
CA LEU A 218 8.65 -19.29 2.33
C LEU A 218 7.60 -19.69 1.28
N SER A 219 6.59 -18.85 1.01
CA SER A 219 5.70 -19.00 -0.13
C SER A 219 6.37 -18.42 -1.38
N PHE A 220 6.73 -19.27 -2.34
CA PHE A 220 7.38 -18.91 -3.60
C PHE A 220 6.46 -18.16 -4.61
N HIS A 221 5.58 -17.26 -4.15
CA HIS A 221 4.83 -16.36 -5.04
C HIS A 221 5.03 -14.90 -4.62
N PRO A 222 5.69 -14.08 -5.46
CA PRO A 222 5.79 -12.65 -5.23
C PRO A 222 4.42 -12.04 -5.56
N GLY A 223 3.65 -11.75 -4.53
CA GLY A 223 2.40 -11.00 -4.66
C GLY A 223 1.26 -11.61 -3.87
N ARG A 224 0.72 -10.80 -2.95
CA ARG A 224 -0.46 -11.02 -2.10
C ARG A 224 -0.17 -11.63 -0.73
N SER A 225 0.49 -10.86 0.12
CA SER A 225 0.29 -10.92 1.57
C SER A 225 -0.49 -9.70 2.07
N ASP A 226 -1.65 -9.43 1.45
CA ASP A 226 -2.72 -8.61 2.05
C ASP A 226 -3.78 -9.55 2.62
N ALA A 227 -3.41 -10.28 3.67
CA ALA A 227 -4.39 -10.97 4.50
C ALA A 227 -5.09 -9.90 5.36
N ARG A 228 -6.12 -9.28 4.77
CA ARG A 228 -7.12 -8.48 5.48
C ARG A 228 -7.59 -9.29 6.69
N MET A 229 -7.18 -8.87 7.89
CA MET A 229 -7.82 -9.30 9.12
C MET A 229 -9.30 -8.99 9.01
N LEU A 230 -10.10 -10.06 9.08
CA LEU A 230 -11.54 -10.02 9.16
C LEU A 230 -11.94 -9.05 10.29
N LYS A 231 -12.53 -7.90 9.92
CA LYS A 231 -13.23 -7.01 10.84
C LYS A 231 -14.35 -7.82 11.48
N LEU A 232 -14.22 -8.12 12.76
CA LEU A 232 -15.32 -8.57 13.59
C LEU A 232 -16.20 -7.35 13.87
N THR A 233 -17.17 -7.06 13.00
CA THR A 233 -18.17 -6.02 13.25
C THR A 233 -19.22 -6.57 14.21
N SER A 234 -19.07 -6.35 15.52
CA SER A 234 -20.20 -6.35 16.44
C SER A 234 -20.77 -4.94 16.48
N LYS A 235 -21.82 -4.68 15.68
CA LYS A 235 -22.70 -3.54 15.91
C LYS A 235 -23.57 -3.86 17.12
N VAL A 236 -23.38 -3.15 18.22
CA VAL A 236 -24.39 -2.96 19.27
C VAL A 236 -24.79 -1.48 19.20
N PRO A 237 -26.09 -1.13 19.07
CA PRO A 237 -26.53 0.26 19.03
C PRO A 237 -26.41 0.91 20.41
N GLU A 238 -25.77 2.08 20.45
CA GLU A 238 -25.72 2.98 21.60
C GLU A 238 -27.08 3.69 21.76
N PRO A 239 -27.68 3.72 22.97
CA PRO A 239 -28.92 4.47 23.22
C PRO A 239 -28.62 5.97 23.43
N PRO A 240 -29.59 6.88 23.16
CA PRO A 240 -29.34 8.31 23.18
C PRO A 240 -29.18 8.84 24.61
N VAL A 241 -28.18 9.71 24.78
CA VAL A 241 -27.90 10.51 25.97
C VAL A 241 -29.08 11.44 26.28
N PRO A 242 -29.57 11.52 27.54
CA PRO A 242 -30.47 12.57 27.97
C PRO A 242 -29.71 13.80 28.47
N VAL A 243 -30.18 14.97 28.02
CA VAL A 243 -29.81 16.33 28.44
C VAL A 243 -30.11 16.57 29.93
N PRO A 244 -29.30 17.37 30.66
CA PRO A 244 -29.46 17.55 32.10
C PRO A 244 -30.59 18.50 32.44
N LYS A 245 -31.40 18.15 33.45
CA LYS A 245 -32.27 19.07 34.17
C LYS A 245 -31.99 19.02 35.65
N ALA A 246 -31.97 20.22 36.21
CA ALA A 246 -31.53 20.57 37.55
C ALA A 246 -32.52 20.20 38.66
N THR A 247 -32.01 20.40 39.88
CA THR A 247 -32.67 20.68 41.16
C THR A 247 -33.12 19.52 42.07
N SER A 248 -32.61 19.61 43.32
CA SER A 248 -33.36 19.62 44.59
C SER A 248 -33.00 18.56 45.66
N LYS A 249 -32.47 19.08 46.77
CA LYS A 249 -32.68 18.71 48.21
C LYS A 249 -32.05 17.44 48.81
N ARG A 250 -30.99 17.68 49.58
CA ARG A 250 -30.83 17.54 51.06
C ARG A 250 -31.57 16.38 51.78
N GLN A 251 -30.79 15.46 52.37
CA GLN A 251 -30.83 14.93 53.77
C GLN A 251 -29.63 13.96 53.94
N VAL A 252 -28.64 14.21 54.80
CA VAL A 252 -28.54 13.91 56.26
C VAL A 252 -28.65 12.42 56.58
N GLY A 253 -27.56 11.83 57.11
CA GLY A 253 -27.63 10.68 58.03
C GLY A 253 -26.63 9.54 57.78
N GLY A 254 -25.53 9.53 58.55
CA GLY A 254 -25.16 8.43 59.45
C GLY A 254 -24.70 7.05 58.92
N GLU A 255 -23.46 6.72 59.31
CA GLU A 255 -22.98 5.44 59.87
C GLU A 255 -22.59 4.23 58.97
N ASP A 256 -21.30 3.91 59.08
CA ASP A 256 -20.54 2.63 59.10
C ASP A 256 -21.07 1.33 58.45
N PRO A 257 -20.21 0.56 57.74
CA PRO A 257 -20.55 -0.78 57.25
C PRO A 257 -19.99 -1.92 58.12
N GLN A 258 -20.89 -2.71 58.74
CA GLN A 258 -20.60 -4.04 59.27
C GLN A 258 -20.98 -5.16 58.29
N VAL A 259 -19.97 -5.95 57.92
CA VAL A 259 -19.90 -7.42 57.75
C VAL A 259 -21.23 -8.19 57.61
N LEU A 260 -21.47 -8.77 56.43
CA LEU A 260 -22.53 -9.77 56.21
C LEU A 260 -21.94 -11.12 55.75
N LEU A 261 -21.73 -12.03 56.71
CA LEU A 261 -21.38 -13.43 56.49
C LEU A 261 -22.67 -14.28 56.56
N LYS A 262 -23.12 -14.81 55.41
CA LYS A 262 -24.28 -15.71 55.34
C LYS A 262 -23.88 -17.14 55.75
N LYS A 263 -24.41 -17.58 56.89
CA LYS A 263 -24.37 -18.94 57.44
C LYS A 263 -25.55 -19.74 56.84
N LYS A 264 -25.28 -20.85 56.14
CA LYS A 264 -26.31 -21.76 55.61
C LYS A 264 -26.45 -22.96 56.55
N LYS A 265 -27.60 -23.03 57.22
CA LYS A 265 -28.08 -24.10 58.09
C LYS A 265 -28.61 -25.24 57.22
N LEU A 266 -28.27 -26.50 57.52
CA LEU A 266 -29.01 -27.67 57.03
C LEU A 266 -29.29 -28.59 58.23
N GLU A 267 -30.56 -28.91 58.38
CA GLU A 267 -31.22 -29.64 59.46
C GLU A 267 -32.09 -30.70 58.76
N GLY A 268 -32.14 -31.92 59.27
CA GLY A 268 -32.86 -33.06 58.68
C GLY A 268 -32.44 -34.37 59.36
N VAL A 269 -32.98 -34.72 60.54
CA VAL A 269 -34.23 -35.46 60.82
C VAL A 269 -34.06 -36.99 60.82
N ALA A 270 -34.10 -37.51 62.05
CA ALA A 270 -34.78 -38.72 62.59
C ALA A 270 -34.57 -40.12 61.99
N ALA A 271 -34.26 -41.07 62.89
CA ALA A 271 -35.06 -42.27 63.10
C ALA A 271 -34.88 -42.82 64.53
N ASN A 272 -35.98 -42.81 65.29
CA ASN A 272 -36.22 -43.57 66.52
C ASN A 272 -36.83 -44.93 66.17
N THR A 273 -36.36 -46.00 66.80
CA THR A 273 -37.12 -47.21 67.20
C THR A 273 -36.23 -47.92 68.24
N GLY A 274 -36.65 -48.23 69.46
CA GLY A 274 -37.93 -48.80 69.87
C GLY A 274 -37.64 -50.18 70.48
N LYS A 275 -37.81 -50.26 71.81
CA LYS A 275 -37.69 -51.46 72.67
C LYS A 275 -38.27 -52.74 72.03
N VAL A 276 -37.75 -53.90 72.44
CA VAL A 276 -38.50 -55.01 73.11
C VAL A 276 -37.56 -56.21 73.29
N ALA A 277 -37.45 -56.68 74.53
CA ALA A 277 -36.85 -57.96 74.90
C ALA A 277 -37.81 -59.12 74.59
N PRO A 278 -37.28 -60.35 74.43
CA PRO A 278 -37.88 -61.41 75.22
C PRO A 278 -36.84 -62.24 75.99
N VAL A 279 -37.24 -62.48 77.23
CA VAL A 279 -36.72 -63.43 78.19
C VAL A 279 -36.70 -64.84 77.58
N SER A 280 -35.54 -65.49 77.58
CA SER A 280 -35.47 -66.96 77.49
C SER A 280 -34.57 -67.47 78.62
N SER A 281 -35.09 -68.48 79.32
CA SER A 281 -34.50 -69.08 80.53
C SER A 281 -33.29 -69.95 80.17
N PRO A 282 -32.19 -69.92 80.93
CA PRO A 282 -31.10 -70.87 80.71
C PRO A 282 -31.44 -72.21 81.37
N VAL A 283 -31.46 -73.27 80.56
CA VAL A 283 -31.52 -74.66 81.00
C VAL A 283 -30.27 -74.95 81.83
N LYS A 284 -30.47 -75.35 83.10
CA LYS A 284 -29.42 -75.86 84.01
C LYS A 284 -28.90 -77.19 83.47
N ILE A 285 -27.79 -77.15 82.73
CA ILE A 285 -26.94 -78.33 82.50
C ILE A 285 -26.04 -78.47 83.74
N ARG A 286 -26.20 -79.57 84.48
CA ARG A 286 -25.27 -80.00 85.53
C ARG A 286 -23.95 -80.39 84.87
N VAL A 287 -22.92 -79.57 85.05
CA VAL A 287 -21.53 -79.92 84.77
C VAL A 287 -21.00 -80.72 85.98
N PRO A 288 -20.41 -81.92 85.78
CA PRO A 288 -19.83 -82.73 86.85
C PRO A 288 -18.72 -81.99 87.62
N GLY A 289 -18.67 -82.21 88.93
CA GLY A 289 -17.83 -81.49 89.91
C GLY A 289 -16.32 -81.67 89.80
N ASP A 290 -15.82 -82.40 88.81
CA ASP A 290 -14.38 -82.68 88.65
C ASP A 290 -13.67 -81.71 87.68
N VAL A 291 -14.36 -80.67 87.20
CA VAL A 291 -13.77 -79.65 86.30
C VAL A 291 -13.44 -78.33 87.01
N LEU A 292 -13.70 -78.20 88.32
CA LEU A 292 -13.50 -76.96 89.08
C LEU A 292 -12.05 -76.69 89.51
N ASN A 293 -11.13 -77.65 89.40
CA ASN A 293 -9.71 -77.44 89.73
C ASN A 293 -8.88 -76.90 88.55
N HIS A 294 -9.46 -76.71 87.36
CA HIS A 294 -8.82 -75.97 86.26
C HIS A 294 -9.26 -74.49 86.16
N GLN A 295 -10.15 -74.04 87.05
CA GLN A 295 -10.74 -72.69 86.98
C GLN A 295 -9.80 -71.55 87.42
N CYS A 296 -8.66 -71.87 88.04
CA CYS A 296 -7.67 -70.88 88.47
C CYS A 296 -6.66 -70.46 87.38
N VAL A 297 -6.61 -71.17 86.24
CA VAL A 297 -5.74 -70.80 85.10
C VAL A 297 -6.46 -69.84 84.13
N GLY A 298 -7.80 -69.88 84.09
CA GLY A 298 -8.61 -69.02 83.24
C GLY A 298 -8.63 -67.55 83.66
N ARG A 299 -8.63 -67.24 84.97
CA ARG A 299 -8.65 -65.84 85.45
C ARG A 299 -7.37 -65.08 85.12
N ARG A 300 -6.19 -65.67 85.37
CA ARG A 300 -4.91 -65.02 85.02
C ARG A 300 -4.77 -64.77 83.51
N LYS A 301 -5.25 -65.69 82.66
CA LYS A 301 -5.27 -65.47 81.20
C LYS A 301 -6.29 -64.39 80.79
N ALA A 302 -7.43 -64.30 81.47
CA ALA A 302 -8.41 -63.24 81.22
C ALA A 302 -7.89 -61.85 81.63
N ASP A 303 -7.22 -61.75 82.78
CA ASP A 303 -6.61 -60.51 83.26
C ASP A 303 -5.46 -60.06 82.35
N ASP A 304 -4.62 -60.98 81.87
CA ASP A 304 -3.56 -60.70 80.89
C ASP A 304 -4.11 -60.22 79.54
N LEU A 305 -5.21 -60.83 79.06
CA LEU A 305 -5.90 -60.38 77.85
C LEU A 305 -6.56 -59.00 78.02
N LEU A 306 -7.07 -58.69 79.22
CA LEU A 306 -7.63 -57.37 79.52
C LEU A 306 -6.54 -56.29 79.59
N SER A 307 -5.40 -56.59 80.21
CA SER A 307 -4.23 -55.69 80.23
C SER A 307 -3.71 -55.42 78.82
N ARG A 308 -3.51 -56.48 78.02
CA ARG A 308 -3.08 -56.33 76.62
C ARG A 308 -4.11 -55.59 75.77
N ARG A 309 -5.40 -55.76 76.05
CA ARG A 309 -6.46 -54.97 75.42
C ARG A 309 -6.34 -53.50 75.77
N THR A 310 -6.13 -53.14 77.03
CA THR A 310 -5.97 -51.73 77.44
C THR A 310 -4.71 -51.09 76.86
N GLU A 311 -3.61 -51.84 76.74
CA GLU A 311 -2.39 -51.39 76.06
C GLU A 311 -2.64 -51.14 74.57
N LEU A 312 -3.30 -52.07 73.87
CA LEU A 312 -3.67 -51.90 72.47
C LEU A 312 -4.65 -50.73 72.26
N GLU A 313 -5.60 -50.53 73.16
CA GLU A 313 -6.52 -49.39 73.13
C GLU A 313 -5.76 -48.06 73.30
N ALA A 314 -4.74 -48.02 74.18
CA ALA A 314 -3.88 -46.86 74.36
C ALA A 314 -2.98 -46.61 73.13
N GLU A 315 -2.34 -47.65 72.58
CA GLU A 315 -1.53 -47.56 71.36
C GLU A 315 -2.35 -47.08 70.16
N LEU A 316 -3.54 -47.64 69.96
CA LEU A 316 -4.44 -47.24 68.87
C LEU A 316 -4.90 -45.78 69.04
N THR A 317 -5.20 -45.36 70.27
CA THR A 317 -5.55 -43.97 70.56
C THR A 317 -4.38 -43.03 70.31
N GLY A 318 -3.16 -43.42 70.69
CA GLY A 318 -1.92 -42.68 70.40
C GLY A 318 -1.70 -42.51 68.89
N ALA A 319 -1.75 -43.62 68.14
CA ALA A 319 -1.60 -43.60 66.69
C ALA A 319 -2.68 -42.75 66.01
N LEU A 320 -3.94 -42.83 66.46
CA LEU A 320 -5.03 -42.02 65.91
C LEU A 320 -4.80 -40.52 66.16
N ASN A 321 -4.28 -40.15 67.34
CA ASN A 321 -3.94 -38.77 67.66
C ASN A 321 -2.77 -38.23 66.81
N GLU A 322 -1.73 -39.04 66.58
CA GLU A 322 -0.62 -38.68 65.67
C GLU A 322 -1.11 -38.49 64.23
N TRP A 323 -1.93 -39.42 63.72
CA TRP A 323 -2.54 -39.31 62.40
C TRP A 323 -3.42 -38.05 62.28
N ASN A 324 -4.20 -37.73 63.31
CA ASN A 324 -4.99 -36.50 63.34
C ASN A 324 -4.10 -35.24 63.36
N ALA A 325 -2.98 -35.25 64.09
CA ALA A 325 -2.03 -34.15 64.10
C ALA A 325 -1.38 -33.94 62.72
N GLU A 326 -0.93 -35.01 62.06
CA GLU A 326 -0.39 -34.95 60.70
C GLU A 326 -1.43 -34.49 59.67
N PHE A 327 -2.67 -34.97 59.78
CA PHE A 327 -3.77 -34.51 58.93
C PHE A 327 -4.01 -32.99 59.08
N MET A 328 -3.96 -32.47 60.31
CA MET A 328 -4.09 -31.03 60.57
C MET A 328 -2.92 -30.23 60.01
N LYS A 329 -1.68 -30.74 60.09
CA LYS A 329 -0.51 -30.12 59.44
C LYS A 329 -0.69 -30.04 57.92
N ILE A 330 -1.14 -31.12 57.28
CA ILE A 330 -1.41 -31.15 55.83
C ILE A 330 -2.49 -30.13 55.46
N LYS A 331 -3.56 -30.02 56.26
CA LYS A 331 -4.63 -29.02 56.04
C LYS A 331 -4.11 -27.59 56.15
N TYR A 332 -3.24 -27.32 57.12
CA TYR A 332 -2.59 -26.01 57.25
C TYR A 332 -1.72 -25.69 56.03
N LEU A 333 -0.85 -26.61 55.63
CA LEU A 333 0.02 -26.45 54.45
C LEU A 333 -0.81 -26.24 53.18
N GLN A 334 -1.90 -27.00 52.99
CA GLN A 334 -2.83 -26.80 51.88
C GLN A 334 -3.40 -25.37 51.85
N GLY A 335 -3.75 -24.83 53.02
CA GLY A 335 -4.19 -23.44 53.17
C GLY A 335 -3.11 -22.41 52.86
N GLU A 336 -1.86 -22.66 53.24
CA GLU A 336 -0.72 -21.80 52.87
C GLU A 336 -0.42 -21.81 51.38
N PHE A 337 -0.38 -22.99 50.75
CA PHE A 337 -0.16 -23.12 49.31
C PHE A 337 -1.26 -22.41 48.52
N LYS A 338 -2.53 -22.54 48.95
CA LYS A 338 -3.64 -21.81 48.34
C LYS A 338 -3.44 -20.30 48.42
N ARG A 339 -3.07 -19.76 49.58
CA ARG A 339 -2.80 -18.32 49.75
C ARG A 339 -1.65 -17.84 48.87
N LYS A 340 -0.55 -18.60 48.78
CA LYS A 340 0.58 -18.28 47.89
C LYS A 340 0.18 -18.32 46.41
N TYR A 341 -0.62 -19.29 46.01
CA TYR A 341 -1.15 -19.40 44.64
C TYR A 341 -2.06 -18.22 44.28
N ASP A 342 -2.99 -17.87 45.17
CA ASP A 342 -3.89 -16.73 44.98
C ASP A 342 -3.11 -15.41 44.91
N GLN A 343 -2.06 -15.26 45.73
CA GLN A 343 -1.15 -14.13 45.67
C GLN A 343 -0.42 -14.04 44.33
N LYS A 344 0.18 -15.14 43.87
CA LYS A 344 0.87 -15.18 42.57
C LYS A 344 -0.07 -14.92 41.39
N THR A 345 -1.33 -15.38 41.51
CA THR A 345 -2.37 -15.10 40.51
C THR A 345 -2.67 -13.61 40.43
N ARG A 346 -2.72 -12.90 41.57
CA ARG A 346 -2.89 -11.44 41.59
C ARG A 346 -1.69 -10.71 40.99
N GLU A 347 -0.48 -11.09 41.37
CA GLU A 347 0.76 -10.52 40.79
C GLU A 347 0.81 -10.71 39.26
N SER A 348 0.44 -11.90 38.78
CA SER A 348 0.39 -12.18 37.33
C SER A 348 -0.62 -11.29 36.60
N LYS A 349 -1.77 -10.98 37.22
CA LYS A 349 -2.76 -10.08 36.62
C LYS A 349 -2.26 -8.64 36.52
N VAL A 350 -1.57 -8.15 37.56
CA VAL A 350 -0.97 -6.81 37.54
C VAL A 350 0.07 -6.71 36.42
N LEU A 351 0.94 -7.71 36.27
CA LEU A 351 1.91 -7.74 35.18
C LEU A 351 1.26 -7.82 33.79
N GLU A 352 0.13 -8.53 33.65
CA GLU A 352 -0.62 -8.60 32.40
C GLU A 352 -1.22 -7.25 32.02
N GLU A 353 -1.76 -6.51 33.00
CA GLU A 353 -2.27 -5.14 32.81
C GLU A 353 -1.15 -4.15 32.43
N GLU A 354 0.02 -4.25 33.07
CA GLU A 354 1.21 -3.45 32.71
C GLU A 354 1.69 -3.76 31.29
N LEU A 355 1.77 -5.03 30.92
CA LEU A 355 2.15 -5.46 29.56
C LEU A 355 1.14 -4.91 28.52
N CYS A 356 -0.16 -4.92 28.83
CA CYS A 356 -1.19 -4.33 27.99
C CYS A 356 -0.99 -2.82 27.80
N ARG A 357 -0.62 -2.09 28.86
CA ARG A 357 -0.27 -0.67 28.80
C ARG A 357 0.95 -0.42 27.91
N CYS A 358 2.04 -1.15 28.12
CA CYS A 358 3.26 -1.03 27.31
C CYS A 358 3.00 -1.33 25.82
N ARG A 359 2.15 -2.31 25.51
CA ARG A 359 1.75 -2.60 24.12
C ARG A 359 1.00 -1.42 23.48
N THR A 360 0.13 -0.77 24.23
CA THR A 360 -0.64 0.39 23.77
C THR A 360 0.27 1.59 23.55
N GLU A 361 1.19 1.86 24.49
CA GLU A 361 2.21 2.90 24.35
C GLU A 361 3.11 2.66 23.14
N LEU A 362 3.58 1.42 22.94
CA LEU A 362 4.37 1.05 21.77
C LEU A 362 3.60 1.24 20.46
N ALA A 363 2.32 0.88 20.42
CA ALA A 363 1.47 1.10 19.24
C ALA A 363 1.34 2.60 18.91
N ASN A 364 1.16 3.44 19.92
CA ASN A 364 1.09 4.89 19.76
C ASN A 364 2.42 5.48 19.26
N ILE A 365 3.55 5.00 19.78
CA ILE A 365 4.89 5.41 19.33
C ILE A 365 5.10 5.03 17.86
N VAL A 366 4.77 3.79 17.49
CA VAL A 366 4.88 3.32 16.09
C VAL A 366 4.01 4.15 15.16
N GLN A 367 2.78 4.50 15.57
CA GLN A 367 1.90 5.36 14.79
C GLN A 367 2.46 6.78 14.64
N SER A 368 3.03 7.34 15.71
CA SER A 368 3.68 8.66 15.68
C SER A 368 4.88 8.70 14.74
N ILE A 369 5.77 7.69 14.82
CA ILE A 369 6.93 7.56 13.93
C ILE A 369 6.47 7.39 12.47
N SER A 370 5.43 6.59 12.22
CA SER A 370 4.87 6.43 10.88
C SER A 370 4.38 7.76 10.30
N LEU A 371 3.74 8.61 11.12
CA LEU A 371 3.28 9.93 10.69
C LEU A 371 4.46 10.87 10.42
N GLN A 372 5.49 10.84 11.27
CA GLN A 372 6.71 11.62 11.06
C GLN A 372 7.44 11.22 9.77
N ASN A 373 7.55 9.91 9.48
CA ASN A 373 8.16 9.45 8.25
C ASN A 373 7.39 9.93 7.01
N GLN A 374 6.05 9.90 7.05
CA GLN A 374 5.24 10.47 5.96
C GLN A 374 5.49 11.96 5.78
N GLN A 375 5.68 12.72 6.86
CA GLN A 375 6.02 14.15 6.77
C GLN A 375 7.41 14.36 6.17
N ILE A 376 8.40 13.54 6.53
CA ILE A 376 9.74 13.59 5.96
C ILE A 376 9.70 13.29 4.47
N ASP A 377 8.94 12.27 4.04
CA ASP A 377 8.78 11.92 2.63
C ASP A 377 8.18 13.10 1.83
N HIS A 378 7.17 13.78 2.38
CA HIS A 378 6.60 14.99 1.77
C HIS A 378 7.63 16.12 1.65
N LEU A 379 8.39 16.39 2.71
CA LEU A 379 9.45 17.41 2.70
C LEU A 379 10.56 17.07 1.70
N GLN A 380 10.89 15.79 1.52
CA GLN A 380 11.88 15.35 0.54
C GLN A 380 11.40 15.62 -0.90
N VAL A 381 10.13 15.30 -1.21
CA VAL A 381 9.54 15.59 -2.53
C VAL A 381 9.55 17.10 -2.82
N ASP A 382 9.24 17.93 -1.82
CA ASP A 382 9.26 19.38 -1.97
C ASP A 382 10.69 19.93 -2.15
N LEU A 383 11.67 19.36 -1.45
CA LEU A 383 13.08 19.69 -1.62
C LEU A 383 13.58 19.34 -3.04
N GLU A 384 13.24 18.15 -3.54
CA GLU A 384 13.59 17.72 -4.91
C GLU A 384 12.96 18.65 -5.97
N ARG A 385 11.70 19.08 -5.77
CA ARG A 385 11.03 20.05 -6.65
C ARG A 385 11.71 21.42 -6.61
N ALA A 386 12.09 21.90 -5.43
CA ALA A 386 12.81 23.16 -5.29
C ALA A 386 14.19 23.09 -5.98
N GLN A 387 14.91 21.98 -5.83
CA GLN A 387 16.20 21.75 -6.48
C GLN A 387 16.09 21.72 -8.00
N ALA A 388 15.05 21.08 -8.56
CA ALA A 388 14.77 21.12 -10.00
C ALA A 388 14.50 22.55 -10.50
N THR A 389 13.75 23.34 -9.71
CA THR A 389 13.44 24.74 -10.05
C THR A 389 14.69 25.61 -10.04
N ILE A 390 15.57 25.45 -9.05
CA ILE A 390 16.85 26.16 -8.98
C ILE A 390 17.74 25.79 -10.17
N THR A 391 17.79 24.51 -10.54
CA THR A 391 18.57 24.03 -11.68
C THR A 391 18.08 24.68 -12.98
N GLN A 392 16.77 24.71 -13.20
CA GLN A 392 16.17 25.37 -14.38
C GLN A 392 16.50 26.87 -14.43
N LEU A 393 16.35 27.58 -13.31
CA LEU A 393 16.67 29.01 -13.22
C LEU A 393 18.15 29.28 -13.54
N HIS A 394 19.05 28.40 -13.11
CA HIS A 394 20.47 28.53 -13.40
C HIS A 394 20.78 28.31 -14.89
N GLU A 395 20.09 27.39 -15.56
CA GLU A 395 20.19 27.20 -17.01
C GLU A 395 19.65 28.40 -17.79
N ASP A 396 18.49 28.93 -17.38
CA ASP A 396 17.90 30.13 -17.97
C ASP A 396 18.82 31.35 -17.79
N GLN A 397 19.45 31.49 -16.61
CA GLN A 397 20.43 32.52 -16.33
C GLN A 397 21.66 32.39 -17.24
N ARG A 398 22.17 31.17 -17.46
CA ARG A 398 23.29 30.93 -18.39
C ARG A 398 22.91 31.31 -19.82
N ALA A 399 21.75 30.87 -20.30
CA ALA A 399 21.26 31.17 -21.65
C ALA A 399 21.03 32.67 -21.86
N SER A 400 20.53 33.38 -20.84
CA SER A 400 20.39 34.84 -20.90
C SER A 400 21.76 35.55 -20.90
N GLY A 401 22.73 35.06 -20.14
CA GLY A 401 24.12 35.55 -20.17
C GLY A 401 24.77 35.41 -21.55
N GLU A 402 24.57 34.28 -22.23
CA GLU A 402 25.03 34.08 -23.61
C GLU A 402 24.39 35.06 -24.59
N LYS A 403 23.07 35.31 -24.48
CA LYS A 403 22.37 36.30 -25.30
C LYS A 403 22.90 37.72 -25.08
N VAL A 404 23.18 38.10 -23.84
CA VAL A 404 23.79 39.40 -23.52
C VAL A 404 25.16 39.53 -24.16
N ALA A 405 26.00 38.50 -24.09
CA ALA A 405 27.33 38.51 -24.72
C ALA A 405 27.27 38.66 -26.26
N VAL A 406 26.29 38.02 -26.92
CA VAL A 406 26.05 38.17 -28.36
C VAL A 406 25.63 39.61 -28.70
N LEU A 407 24.67 40.17 -27.95
CA LEU A 407 24.20 41.54 -28.14
C LEU A 407 25.30 42.57 -27.89
N GLU A 408 26.18 42.35 -26.90
CA GLU A 408 27.33 43.20 -26.68
C GLU A 408 28.33 43.16 -27.85
N ALA A 409 28.58 41.98 -28.42
CA ALA A 409 29.44 41.84 -29.58
C ALA A 409 28.85 42.53 -30.83
N GLU A 410 27.53 42.40 -31.04
CA GLU A 410 26.81 43.09 -32.12
C GLU A 410 26.85 44.61 -31.93
N ASN A 411 26.62 45.11 -30.70
CA ASN A 411 26.70 46.54 -30.40
C ASN A 411 28.11 47.10 -30.68
N LYS A 412 29.18 46.38 -30.30
CA LYS A 412 30.57 46.77 -30.62
C LYS A 412 30.82 46.83 -32.12
N ARG A 413 30.27 45.90 -32.91
CA ARG A 413 30.36 45.93 -34.38
C ARG A 413 29.62 47.14 -34.96
N SER A 414 28.40 47.39 -34.49
CA SER A 414 27.59 48.54 -34.91
C SER A 414 28.29 49.85 -34.59
N GLN A 415 28.90 50.00 -33.41
CA GLN A 415 29.70 51.18 -33.06
C GLN A 415 30.90 51.36 -34.01
N THR A 416 31.59 50.28 -34.36
CA THR A 416 32.71 50.33 -35.32
C THR A 416 32.26 50.78 -36.71
N LEU A 417 31.13 50.24 -37.19
CA LEU A 417 30.52 50.64 -38.46
C LEU A 417 30.08 52.10 -38.46
N VAL A 418 29.51 52.60 -37.35
CA VAL A 418 29.13 54.01 -37.22
C VAL A 418 30.36 54.90 -37.34
N VAL A 419 31.43 54.60 -36.61
CA VAL A 419 32.70 55.35 -36.69
C VAL A 419 33.28 55.33 -38.11
N GLU A 420 33.25 54.18 -38.79
CA GLU A 420 33.71 54.04 -40.18
C GLU A 420 32.87 54.92 -41.13
N LYS A 421 31.54 54.92 -40.98
CA LYS A 421 30.63 55.73 -41.80
C LYS A 421 30.77 57.22 -41.50
N GLU A 422 30.94 57.60 -40.23
CA GLU A 422 31.23 58.98 -39.85
C GLU A 422 32.55 59.46 -40.47
N ALA A 423 33.62 58.64 -40.40
CA ALA A 423 34.89 58.95 -41.04
C ALA A 423 34.73 59.13 -42.58
N ALA A 424 33.98 58.23 -43.23
CA ALA A 424 33.69 58.33 -44.66
C ALA A 424 32.88 59.61 -45.01
N LEU A 425 31.93 60.00 -44.17
CA LEU A 425 31.12 61.22 -44.35
C LEU A 425 31.93 62.50 -44.12
N THR A 426 32.98 62.45 -43.28
CA THR A 426 33.93 63.56 -43.13
C THR A 426 34.95 63.66 -44.27
N SER A 427 34.92 62.75 -45.25
CA SER A 427 35.79 62.86 -46.42
C SER A 427 35.46 64.12 -47.25
N PHE A 428 36.48 64.66 -47.91
CA PHE A 428 36.35 65.90 -48.68
C PHE A 428 35.33 65.77 -49.84
N GLU A 429 35.19 64.57 -50.40
CA GLU A 429 34.22 64.29 -51.47
C GLU A 429 32.78 64.25 -50.97
N SER A 430 32.50 63.66 -49.82
CA SER A 430 31.14 63.65 -49.25
C SER A 430 30.72 65.04 -48.77
N ALA A 431 31.63 65.84 -48.23
CA ALA A 431 31.34 67.24 -47.90
C ALA A 431 30.93 68.05 -49.13
N ARG A 432 31.58 67.80 -50.28
CA ARG A 432 31.24 68.43 -51.56
C ARG A 432 29.88 67.98 -52.09
N VAL A 433 29.57 66.68 -52.02
CA VAL A 433 28.26 66.14 -52.43
C VAL A 433 27.14 66.70 -51.54
N ILE A 434 27.36 66.82 -50.23
CA ILE A 434 26.40 67.43 -49.30
C ILE A 434 26.17 68.91 -49.65
N ASP A 435 27.23 69.64 -49.98
CA ASP A 435 27.13 71.05 -50.40
C ASP A 435 26.42 71.22 -51.76
N GLU A 436 26.73 70.35 -52.73
CA GLU A 436 26.03 70.31 -54.02
C GLU A 436 24.55 69.93 -53.87
N PHE A 437 24.23 69.01 -52.97
CA PHE A 437 22.84 68.66 -52.64
C PHE A 437 22.11 69.84 -51.97
N LYS A 438 22.75 70.54 -51.03
CA LYS A 438 22.20 71.77 -50.44
C LYS A 438 21.97 72.86 -51.49
N LYS A 439 22.92 73.04 -52.43
CA LYS A 439 22.78 73.96 -53.57
C LYS A 439 21.63 73.56 -54.49
N SER A 440 21.46 72.27 -54.76
CA SER A 440 20.35 71.75 -55.56
C SER A 440 19.00 71.98 -54.88
N ILE A 441 18.90 71.78 -53.56
CA ILE A 441 17.68 72.12 -52.79
C ILE A 441 17.41 73.63 -52.88
N ALA A 442 18.42 74.48 -52.66
CA ALA A 442 18.26 75.93 -52.75
C ALA A 442 17.83 76.37 -54.16
N PHE A 443 18.41 75.78 -55.21
CA PHE A 443 18.02 76.03 -56.59
C PHE A 443 16.57 75.61 -56.86
N LYS A 444 16.15 74.45 -56.36
CA LYS A 444 14.77 73.98 -56.49
C LYS A 444 13.78 74.95 -55.84
N ILE A 445 14.11 75.49 -54.66
CA ILE A 445 13.29 76.49 -53.97
C ILE A 445 13.17 77.76 -54.84
N ILE A 446 14.29 78.27 -55.37
CA ILE A 446 14.29 79.46 -56.24
C ILE A 446 13.40 79.27 -57.47
N ILE A 447 13.49 78.11 -58.13
CA ILE A 447 12.66 77.81 -59.31
C ILE A 447 11.18 77.72 -58.93
N GLN A 448 10.85 77.10 -57.79
CA GLN A 448 9.47 77.05 -57.31
C GLN A 448 8.91 78.45 -57.05
N ASP A 449 9.70 79.33 -56.44
CA ASP A 449 9.32 80.72 -56.17
C ASP A 449 9.07 81.48 -57.49
N HIS A 450 9.96 81.36 -58.48
CA HIS A 450 9.78 82.03 -59.79
C HIS A 450 8.58 81.48 -60.57
N VAL A 451 8.33 80.17 -60.52
CA VAL A 451 7.15 79.56 -61.15
C VAL A 451 5.87 80.07 -60.46
N GLN A 452 5.89 80.24 -59.15
CA GLN A 452 4.76 80.78 -58.42
C GLN A 452 4.53 82.26 -58.76
N GLU A 453 5.59 83.07 -58.79
CA GLU A 453 5.52 84.49 -59.19
C GLU A 453 5.01 84.66 -60.62
N ALA A 454 5.47 83.83 -61.56
CA ALA A 454 4.99 83.84 -62.94
C ALA A 454 3.51 83.44 -63.05
N ARG A 455 3.07 82.45 -62.26
CA ARG A 455 1.65 82.07 -62.18
C ARG A 455 0.80 83.22 -61.66
N ASP A 456 1.25 83.87 -60.59
CA ASP A 456 0.55 84.99 -59.97
C ASP A 456 0.48 86.17 -60.97
N HIS A 457 1.54 86.46 -61.71
CA HIS A 457 1.57 87.49 -62.75
C HIS A 457 0.62 87.19 -63.92
N ILE A 458 0.65 85.95 -64.46
CA ILE A 458 -0.26 85.56 -65.56
C ILE A 458 -1.71 85.69 -65.12
N TYR A 459 -2.03 85.27 -63.89
CA TYR A 459 -3.37 85.41 -63.36
C TYR A 459 -3.79 86.89 -63.21
N GLU A 460 -2.93 87.72 -62.63
CA GLU A 460 -3.23 89.14 -62.39
C GLU A 460 -3.28 89.99 -63.68
N VAL A 461 -2.46 89.68 -64.68
CA VAL A 461 -2.35 90.50 -65.89
C VAL A 461 -3.21 89.94 -67.02
N GLU A 462 -3.05 88.67 -67.37
CA GLU A 462 -3.68 88.11 -68.56
C GLU A 462 -5.07 87.59 -68.24
N VAL A 463 -5.22 86.80 -67.19
CA VAL A 463 -6.52 86.21 -66.83
C VAL A 463 -7.49 87.30 -66.38
N LYS A 464 -7.09 88.21 -65.49
CA LYS A 464 -7.96 89.33 -65.09
C LYS A 464 -8.25 90.32 -66.21
N ALA A 465 -7.29 90.62 -67.10
CA ALA A 465 -7.58 91.49 -68.25
C ALA A 465 -8.55 90.83 -69.23
N LEU A 466 -8.43 89.51 -69.44
CA LEU A 466 -9.35 88.75 -70.27
C LEU A 466 -10.73 88.62 -69.62
N GLU A 467 -10.80 88.39 -68.31
CA GLU A 467 -12.06 88.43 -67.55
C GLU A 467 -12.73 89.81 -67.67
N GLN A 468 -11.96 90.89 -67.49
CA GLN A 468 -12.45 92.26 -67.65
C GLN A 468 -12.90 92.55 -69.09
N GLN A 469 -12.15 92.11 -70.09
CA GLN A 469 -12.52 92.23 -71.50
C GLN A 469 -13.80 91.44 -71.81
N CYS A 470 -13.93 90.21 -71.32
CA CYS A 470 -15.12 89.40 -71.52
C CYS A 470 -16.35 89.93 -70.76
N LEU A 471 -16.13 90.68 -69.67
CA LEU A 471 -17.17 91.46 -68.98
C LEU A 471 -17.59 92.69 -69.81
N ASP A 472 -16.62 93.43 -70.34
CA ASP A 472 -16.82 94.69 -71.08
C ASP A 472 -17.41 94.46 -72.49
N ASP A 473 -16.92 93.44 -73.22
CA ASP A 473 -17.46 93.00 -74.52
C ASP A 473 -18.84 92.34 -74.38
N GLY A 474 -19.34 92.20 -73.14
CA GLY A 474 -20.61 91.58 -72.85
C GLY A 474 -20.66 90.11 -73.24
N PHE A 475 -19.52 89.47 -73.54
CA PHE A 475 -19.45 88.05 -73.91
C PHE A 475 -19.94 87.17 -72.77
N ILE A 476 -19.51 87.41 -71.52
CA ILE A 476 -20.03 86.67 -70.35
C ILE A 476 -21.53 86.95 -70.17
N ARG A 477 -21.97 88.18 -70.42
CA ARG A 477 -23.40 88.57 -70.36
C ARG A 477 -24.23 87.88 -71.45
N GLY A 478 -23.69 87.77 -72.66
CA GLY A 478 -24.30 87.14 -73.83
C GLY A 478 -24.32 85.61 -73.71
N PHE A 479 -23.22 85.01 -73.26
CA PHE A 479 -23.11 83.59 -72.97
C PHE A 479 -24.07 83.17 -71.85
N LEU A 480 -24.11 83.90 -70.73
CA LEU A 480 -25.08 83.64 -69.66
C LEU A 480 -26.54 83.86 -70.11
N LYS A 481 -26.81 84.79 -71.04
CA LYS A 481 -28.13 84.93 -71.68
C LYS A 481 -28.46 83.73 -72.56
N GLY A 482 -27.52 83.25 -73.37
CA GLY A 482 -27.67 82.07 -74.23
C GLY A 482 -27.88 80.77 -73.44
N VAL A 483 -27.12 80.57 -72.37
CA VAL A 483 -27.28 79.44 -71.45
C VAL A 483 -28.66 79.49 -70.77
N ARG A 484 -29.14 80.67 -70.34
CA ARG A 484 -30.50 80.83 -69.79
C ARG A 484 -31.60 80.57 -70.82
N LEU A 485 -31.40 80.99 -72.08
CA LEU A 485 -32.34 80.72 -73.16
C LEU A 485 -32.43 79.21 -73.44
N MET A 486 -31.29 78.52 -73.49
CA MET A 486 -31.22 77.07 -73.60
C MET A 486 -31.92 76.38 -72.43
N GLN A 487 -31.63 76.77 -71.19
CA GLN A 487 -32.28 76.21 -70.00
C GLN A 487 -33.81 76.37 -70.03
N ARG A 488 -34.33 77.53 -70.48
CA ARG A 488 -35.79 77.73 -70.66
C ARG A 488 -36.37 76.83 -71.74
N LYS A 489 -35.63 76.57 -72.82
CA LYS A 489 -36.12 75.81 -73.98
C LYS A 489 -36.07 74.30 -73.76
N THR A 490 -35.10 73.79 -73.00
CA THR A 490 -34.93 72.33 -72.74
C THR A 490 -35.43 71.89 -71.37
N GLY A 491 -35.62 72.80 -70.41
CA GLY A 491 -36.09 72.47 -69.05
C GLY A 491 -35.06 71.74 -68.18
N VAL A 492 -33.79 71.68 -68.60
CA VAL A 492 -32.71 71.03 -67.86
C VAL A 492 -31.95 72.07 -67.02
N GLU A 493 -31.97 71.93 -65.70
CA GLU A 493 -31.11 72.73 -64.80
C GLU A 493 -29.64 72.33 -65.00
N VAL A 494 -28.76 73.32 -65.23
CA VAL A 494 -27.31 73.08 -65.31
C VAL A 494 -26.74 73.27 -63.91
N GLU A 495 -26.31 72.18 -63.29
CA GLU A 495 -25.73 72.15 -61.95
C GLU A 495 -24.40 72.93 -61.93
N GLY A 496 -24.34 74.03 -61.17
CA GLY A 496 -23.13 74.86 -61.01
C GLY A 496 -23.32 76.38 -61.19
N LEU A 497 -24.49 76.86 -61.65
CA LEU A 497 -24.80 78.30 -61.72
C LEU A 497 -25.71 78.70 -60.55
N THR A 498 -25.16 79.37 -59.55
CA THR A 498 -25.91 79.85 -58.38
C THR A 498 -26.87 80.99 -58.77
N PRO A 499 -28.18 80.92 -58.43
CA PRO A 499 -29.22 81.87 -58.89
C PRO A 499 -29.11 83.33 -58.42
N SER A 500 -28.09 83.74 -57.67
CA SER A 500 -28.10 84.97 -56.86
C SER A 500 -27.64 86.26 -57.58
N GLN A 501 -27.50 86.28 -58.91
CA GLN A 501 -27.08 87.49 -59.65
C GLN A 501 -28.00 87.88 -60.84
N ALA A 502 -29.29 87.50 -60.78
CA ALA A 502 -30.15 87.56 -61.97
C ALA A 502 -31.61 88.06 -61.77
N SER A 503 -31.96 88.82 -60.72
CA SER A 503 -33.37 89.19 -60.50
C SER A 503 -33.82 90.61 -60.89
N ASP A 504 -32.97 91.60 -61.17
CA ASP A 504 -33.46 92.99 -61.02
C ASP A 504 -33.68 93.85 -62.28
N ASP A 505 -33.32 93.43 -63.51
CA ASP A 505 -33.32 94.37 -64.66
C ASP A 505 -34.11 93.94 -65.93
N PHE A 506 -35.17 93.12 -65.84
CA PHE A 506 -36.08 92.93 -66.98
C PHE A 506 -37.52 93.39 -66.69
N PRO A 507 -38.01 94.46 -67.34
CA PRO A 507 -39.41 94.85 -67.23
C PRO A 507 -40.32 93.75 -67.82
N PRO A 508 -41.38 93.33 -67.12
CA PRO A 508 -42.28 92.28 -67.58
C PRO A 508 -43.19 92.84 -68.67
N GLY A 509 -42.89 92.56 -69.94
CA GLY A 509 -43.78 92.91 -71.05
C GLY A 509 -43.19 92.99 -72.46
N SER A 510 -41.97 92.51 -72.70
CA SER A 510 -41.40 92.44 -74.06
C SER A 510 -41.60 91.03 -74.61
N ASP A 511 -42.58 90.87 -75.49
CA ASP A 511 -42.81 89.64 -76.26
C ASP A 511 -41.56 89.32 -77.09
N GLY A 512 -41.01 88.13 -76.90
CA GLY A 512 -39.70 87.68 -77.37
C GLY A 512 -39.61 87.36 -78.88
N ASP A 513 -40.47 87.94 -79.71
CA ASP A 513 -40.55 87.65 -81.14
C ASP A 513 -39.48 88.39 -81.97
N GLU A 514 -38.83 89.41 -81.38
CA GLU A 514 -37.85 90.27 -82.07
C GLU A 514 -36.44 89.65 -82.15
N ILE A 515 -36.06 88.77 -81.21
CA ILE A 515 -34.71 88.15 -81.19
C ILE A 515 -34.66 86.87 -82.04
N GLU A 516 -35.77 86.14 -82.15
CA GLU A 516 -35.85 84.93 -83.00
C GLU A 516 -35.78 85.28 -84.50
N SER A 517 -36.26 86.47 -84.87
CA SER A 517 -36.22 86.99 -86.25
C SER A 517 -34.83 87.54 -86.67
N GLU A 518 -33.98 87.99 -85.74
CA GLU A 518 -32.58 88.33 -86.03
C GLU A 518 -31.68 87.10 -86.19
N LEU A 519 -31.88 86.05 -85.39
CA LEU A 519 -31.10 84.81 -85.48
C LEU A 519 -31.37 84.02 -86.77
N GLN A 520 -32.61 83.99 -87.28
CA GLN A 520 -32.91 83.35 -88.57
C GLN A 520 -32.28 84.05 -89.77
N LYS A 521 -31.97 85.35 -89.65
CA LYS A 521 -31.30 86.13 -90.70
C LYS A 521 -29.79 85.87 -90.77
N ALA A 522 -29.17 85.46 -89.66
CA ALA A 522 -27.73 85.14 -89.62
C ALA A 522 -27.39 83.75 -90.17
N PHE A 523 -28.33 82.79 -90.15
CA PHE A 523 -28.10 81.40 -90.59
C PHE A 523 -28.42 81.14 -92.07
N THR A 524 -28.72 82.16 -92.87
CA THR A 524 -28.96 82.03 -94.33
C THR A 524 -27.83 82.59 -95.21
N LEU A 525 -26.77 83.15 -94.61
CA LEU A 525 -25.60 83.62 -95.35
C LEU A 525 -24.46 82.59 -95.23
N ASP A 526 -24.12 82.06 -96.40
CA ASP A 526 -22.85 81.42 -96.75
C ASP A 526 -22.63 80.00 -96.22
N ALA A 527 -23.45 79.10 -96.78
CA ALA A 527 -22.93 77.83 -97.26
C ALA A 527 -22.22 78.09 -98.60
N ASP A 528 -20.90 78.23 -98.56
CA ASP A 528 -19.95 77.91 -99.64
C ASP A 528 -18.57 78.38 -99.16
N ASP A 529 -17.69 77.46 -98.77
CA ASP A 529 -16.32 77.42 -99.30
C ASP A 529 -15.48 76.29 -98.65
N GLU A 530 -15.06 75.43 -99.58
CA GLU A 530 -13.91 74.54 -99.67
C GLU A 530 -13.20 74.02 -98.40
N VAL A 531 -13.31 72.69 -98.27
CA VAL A 531 -12.36 71.81 -97.60
C VAL A 531 -11.00 71.90 -98.30
N VAL A 532 -9.99 72.44 -97.62
CA VAL A 532 -8.58 72.25 -97.97
C VAL A 532 -8.04 71.10 -97.14
N ASP A 533 -7.79 69.96 -97.80
CA ASP A 533 -7.02 68.85 -97.25
C ASP A 533 -5.56 69.30 -97.04
N ILE A 534 -5.02 69.06 -95.85
CA ILE A 534 -3.57 69.08 -95.58
C ILE A 534 -3.22 67.81 -94.80
N GLU A 535 -2.32 67.02 -95.39
CA GLU A 535 -1.72 65.77 -94.86
C GLU A 535 -0.98 65.93 -93.52
#